data_AF-A0A382WZT4-F1
#
_entry.id   AF-A0A382WZT4-F1
#
_cell.length_a   1.000
_cell.length_b   1.000
_cell.length_c   1.000
_cell.angle_alpha   90.00
_cell.angle_beta   90.00
_cell.angle_gamma   90.00
#
_symmetry.space_group_name_H-M   'P 1'
#
loop_
_entity.id
_entity.type
_entity.pdbx_description
1 polymer ?
#
loop_
_entity_poly.entity_id
_entity_poly.type
_entity_poly.pdbx_seq_one_letter_code
_entity_poly.pdbx_strand_id
1 'polypeptide(L)'
;WLQHDNDESVWEKGVADGGSWTAEISVRLAADDGNAVVIWGANGAERSILQINTGNTQAFGGAVLDENDNTDGFHTFRLAFEAVDGLYYMWRDGSLLTPDGLAKQADTGASRFIVGDCCSSYLMTTVDLAYIRYDTTGAFSPGAPAPGVDGLSSVVAGLSTQALESLVAHYDGRTGVETDGASVVSWTPIDANGDSLDEMIIVSTQRGGGAPELITYDGSGKLTFDDTDVGADGRYLEGTLSNAESKEFTVFWVGNYSADAPFATSGTYVYNIG
;
A
#
# COMPACT_ATOMS: atom_id res chain seq x y z
N TRP A 1 -29.02 7.08 1.56
CA TRP A 1 -27.76 6.75 2.25
C TRP A 1 -27.87 5.36 2.86
N LEU A 2 -26.73 4.75 3.21
CA LEU A 2 -26.66 3.51 3.98
C LEU A 2 -26.34 3.84 5.45
N GLN A 3 -27.00 3.16 6.38
CA GLN A 3 -26.77 3.32 7.82
C GLN A 3 -26.92 1.97 8.53
N HIS A 4 -25.94 1.64 9.36
CA HIS A 4 -25.99 0.57 10.36
C HIS A 4 -26.06 1.22 11.75
N ASP A 5 -27.25 1.17 12.35
CA ASP A 5 -27.62 1.87 13.58
C ASP A 5 -28.88 1.23 14.21
N ASN A 6 -28.83 -0.08 14.42
CA ASN A 6 -29.92 -0.85 14.99
C ASN A 6 -29.46 -1.88 16.04
N ASP A 7 -28.23 -1.78 16.54
CA ASP A 7 -27.58 -2.65 17.52
C ASP A 7 -27.42 -4.13 17.08
N GLU A 8 -27.70 -4.43 15.81
CA GLU A 8 -27.77 -5.82 15.32
C GLU A 8 -26.79 -6.11 14.20
N SER A 9 -26.28 -5.10 13.51
CA SER A 9 -25.44 -5.28 12.32
C SER A 9 -24.09 -5.93 12.64
N VAL A 10 -23.48 -6.50 11.60
CA VAL A 10 -22.11 -7.06 11.68
C VAL A 10 -21.12 -5.97 12.07
N TRP A 11 -21.29 -4.75 11.55
CA TRP A 11 -20.48 -3.60 11.97
C TRP A 11 -20.59 -3.36 13.47
N GLU A 12 -21.80 -3.09 13.97
CA GLU A 12 -22.06 -2.70 15.36
C GLU A 12 -21.49 -3.70 16.36
N LYS A 13 -21.69 -4.99 16.10
CA LYS A 13 -21.17 -6.07 16.94
C LYS A 13 -19.65 -6.23 16.81
N GLY A 14 -19.12 -6.05 15.60
CA GLY A 14 -17.70 -6.27 15.32
C GLY A 14 -16.80 -5.19 15.91
N VAL A 15 -17.25 -3.94 15.98
CA VAL A 15 -16.47 -2.82 16.52
C VAL A 15 -16.77 -2.49 17.99
N ALA A 16 -17.75 -3.16 18.61
CA ALA A 16 -18.22 -2.86 19.96
C ALA A 16 -17.13 -2.95 21.04
N ASP A 17 -16.12 -3.80 20.83
CA ASP A 17 -15.00 -3.97 21.75
C ASP A 17 -13.86 -2.96 21.52
N GLY A 18 -14.07 -1.98 20.63
CA GLY A 18 -13.08 -0.93 20.32
C GLY A 18 -11.91 -1.41 19.45
N GLY A 19 -12.03 -2.56 18.80
CA GLY A 19 -11.02 -3.09 17.89
C GLY A 19 -10.85 -2.24 16.63
N SER A 20 -9.73 -2.47 15.93
CA SER A 20 -9.45 -1.84 14.64
C SER A 20 -10.52 -2.18 13.61
N TRP A 21 -10.77 -1.27 12.67
CA TRP A 21 -11.76 -1.46 11.60
C TRP A 21 -11.42 -0.67 10.36
N THR A 22 -12.04 -1.02 9.24
CA THR A 22 -11.96 -0.25 8.00
C THR A 22 -13.24 -0.28 7.22
N ALA A 23 -13.53 0.86 6.62
CA ALA A 23 -14.57 1.01 5.63
C ALA A 23 -13.98 1.60 4.35
N GLU A 24 -14.45 1.08 3.22
CA GLU A 24 -14.09 1.58 1.90
C GLU A 24 -15.32 1.65 1.01
N ILE A 25 -15.40 2.72 0.22
CA ILE A 25 -16.43 2.91 -0.78
C ILE A 25 -15.78 3.26 -2.12
N SER A 26 -16.45 2.90 -3.21
CA SER A 26 -16.16 3.49 -4.52
C SER A 26 -17.36 4.30 -4.99
N VAL A 27 -17.12 5.59 -5.23
CA VAL A 27 -18.16 6.56 -5.56
C VAL A 27 -17.76 7.48 -6.70
N ARG A 28 -18.77 7.98 -7.41
CA ARG A 28 -18.67 9.16 -8.28
C ARG A 28 -19.72 10.18 -7.84
N LEU A 29 -19.31 11.42 -7.64
CA LEU A 29 -20.24 12.52 -7.35
C LEU A 29 -20.76 13.14 -8.64
N ALA A 30 -22.03 13.53 -8.66
CA ALA A 30 -22.48 14.50 -9.66
C ALA A 30 -21.85 15.87 -9.39
N ALA A 31 -21.53 16.60 -10.45
CA ALA A 31 -20.93 17.94 -10.43
C ALA A 31 -21.92 19.05 -10.04
N ASP A 32 -22.75 18.78 -9.03
CA ASP A 32 -23.62 19.77 -8.41
C ASP A 32 -22.83 20.55 -7.35
N ASP A 33 -22.99 21.88 -7.32
CA ASP A 33 -22.26 22.73 -6.38
C ASP A 33 -22.59 22.35 -4.93
N GLY A 34 -21.56 22.13 -4.11
CA GLY A 34 -21.68 21.71 -2.72
C GLY A 34 -22.11 20.26 -2.48
N ASN A 35 -22.20 19.42 -3.51
CA ASN A 35 -22.51 18.00 -3.34
C ASN A 35 -21.38 17.27 -2.59
N ALA A 36 -21.78 16.43 -1.62
CA ALA A 36 -20.85 15.67 -0.80
C ALA A 36 -21.45 14.37 -0.28
N VAL A 37 -20.57 13.41 -0.01
CA VAL A 37 -20.88 12.15 0.68
C VAL A 37 -19.84 11.91 1.76
N VAL A 38 -20.20 11.22 2.85
CA VAL A 38 -19.21 10.85 3.89
C VAL A 38 -19.15 9.35 4.12
N ILE A 39 -17.98 8.92 4.61
CA ILE A 39 -17.85 7.70 5.41
C ILE A 39 -17.81 8.14 6.87
N TRP A 40 -18.76 7.66 7.67
CA TRP A 40 -18.81 7.87 9.12
C TRP A 40 -18.65 6.52 9.80
N GLY A 41 -17.67 6.38 10.67
CA GLY A 41 -17.43 5.15 11.43
C GLY A 41 -17.19 5.43 12.90
N ALA A 42 -17.82 4.64 13.77
CA ALA A 42 -17.65 4.72 15.21
C ALA A 42 -17.60 3.34 15.88
N ASN A 43 -16.88 3.28 17.00
CA ASN A 43 -16.58 2.05 17.75
C ASN A 43 -17.21 2.01 19.15
N GLY A 44 -18.23 2.83 19.43
CA GLY A 44 -18.88 2.90 20.74
C GLY A 44 -18.20 3.79 21.77
N ALA A 45 -17.01 4.33 21.47
CA ALA A 45 -16.33 5.33 22.31
C ALA A 45 -16.02 6.61 21.52
N GLU A 46 -15.64 6.47 20.25
CA GLU A 46 -15.17 7.55 19.40
C GLU A 46 -15.50 7.32 17.93
N ARG A 47 -15.31 8.38 17.14
CA ARG A 47 -15.59 8.36 15.72
C ARG A 47 -14.61 9.21 14.93
N SER A 48 -14.58 8.91 13.64
CA SER A 48 -14.08 9.84 12.62
C SER A 48 -14.98 9.82 11.39
N ILE A 49 -14.82 10.86 10.58
CA ILE A 49 -15.67 11.12 9.41
C ILE A 49 -14.77 11.59 8.27
N LEU A 50 -14.73 10.80 7.19
CA LEU A 50 -14.10 11.18 5.93
C LEU A 50 -15.18 11.83 5.04
N GLN A 51 -14.96 13.09 4.68
CA GLN A 51 -15.85 13.85 3.82
C GLN A 51 -15.29 13.95 2.40
N ILE A 52 -16.12 13.59 1.43
CA ILE A 52 -15.79 13.55 0.00
C ILE A 52 -16.70 14.59 -0.67
N ASN A 53 -16.11 15.70 -1.07
CA ASN A 53 -16.79 16.79 -1.79
C ASN A 53 -16.48 16.68 -3.29
N THR A 54 -17.22 17.41 -4.13
CA THR A 54 -16.96 17.41 -5.58
C THR A 54 -15.52 17.78 -5.96
N GLY A 55 -14.92 18.77 -5.28
CA GLY A 55 -13.58 19.26 -5.61
C GLY A 55 -12.50 19.03 -4.55
N ASN A 56 -12.79 18.30 -3.47
CA ASN A 56 -11.77 17.94 -2.48
C ASN A 56 -12.18 16.74 -1.61
N THR A 57 -11.21 16.21 -0.89
CA THR A 57 -11.40 15.22 0.18
C THR A 57 -10.86 15.79 1.49
N GLN A 58 -11.60 15.65 2.59
CA GLN A 58 -11.23 16.27 3.86
C GLN A 58 -11.66 15.46 5.08
N ALA A 59 -10.99 15.68 6.20
CA ALA A 59 -11.52 15.28 7.50
C ALA A 59 -12.69 16.21 7.86
N PHE A 60 -13.82 15.67 8.30
CA PHE A 60 -15.01 16.48 8.58
C PHE A 60 -14.76 17.51 9.70
N GLY A 61 -14.95 18.80 9.39
CA GLY A 61 -14.64 19.91 10.30
C GLY A 61 -13.15 20.08 10.57
N GLY A 62 -12.28 19.46 9.78
CA GLY A 62 -10.83 19.48 9.88
C GLY A 62 -10.15 19.98 8.60
N ALA A 63 -8.92 19.54 8.36
CA ALA A 63 -8.12 19.93 7.21
C ALA A 63 -8.62 19.30 5.90
N VAL A 64 -8.46 20.05 4.81
CA VAL A 64 -8.49 19.50 3.45
C VAL A 64 -7.26 18.61 3.28
N LEU A 65 -7.49 17.37 2.87
CA LEU A 65 -6.47 16.33 2.76
C LEU A 65 -5.99 16.14 1.32
N ASP A 66 -6.87 16.43 0.37
CA ASP A 66 -6.61 16.29 -1.06
C ASP A 66 -7.54 17.24 -1.84
N GLU A 67 -7.05 17.89 -2.90
CA GLU A 67 -7.79 18.88 -3.69
C GLU A 67 -8.22 18.36 -5.08
N ASN A 68 -8.17 17.04 -5.32
CA ASN A 68 -8.58 16.50 -6.61
C ASN A 68 -10.11 16.52 -6.80
N ASP A 69 -10.50 16.58 -8.08
CA ASP A 69 -11.89 16.40 -8.52
C ASP A 69 -12.36 14.98 -8.20
N ASN A 70 -13.62 14.86 -7.78
CA ASN A 70 -14.29 13.60 -7.47
C ASN A 70 -15.56 13.40 -8.34
N THR A 71 -15.69 14.18 -9.41
CA THR A 71 -16.80 14.14 -10.37
C THR A 71 -16.42 13.56 -11.73
N ASP A 72 -15.12 13.43 -12.01
CA ASP A 72 -14.52 12.96 -13.26
C ASP A 72 -14.55 11.43 -13.42
N GLY A 73 -14.76 10.69 -12.33
CA GLY A 73 -14.83 9.23 -12.37
C GLY A 73 -15.29 8.57 -11.07
N PHE A 74 -15.23 7.24 -11.05
CA PHE A 74 -15.32 6.51 -9.79
C PHE A 74 -13.96 6.56 -9.11
N HIS A 75 -13.96 7.00 -7.86
CA HIS A 75 -12.79 7.00 -6.98
C HIS A 75 -13.05 6.10 -5.79
N THR A 76 -11.98 5.56 -5.24
CA THR A 76 -12.02 4.72 -4.04
C THR A 76 -11.59 5.54 -2.83
N PHE A 77 -12.39 5.51 -1.77
CA PHE A 77 -12.10 6.21 -0.52
C PHE A 77 -12.16 5.23 0.63
N ARG A 78 -11.17 5.32 1.52
CA ARG A 78 -11.05 4.45 2.68
C ARG A 78 -10.90 5.26 3.96
N LEU A 79 -11.58 4.83 5.01
CA LEU A 79 -11.41 5.30 6.38
C LEU A 79 -11.11 4.10 7.27
N ALA A 80 -10.04 4.18 8.03
CA ALA A 80 -9.60 3.14 8.95
C ALA A 80 -9.39 3.70 10.37
N PHE A 81 -9.60 2.84 11.36
CA PHE A 81 -9.23 3.06 12.76
C PHE A 81 -8.24 1.98 13.20
N GLU A 82 -7.14 2.42 13.80
CA GLU A 82 -6.12 1.57 14.40
C GLU A 82 -6.21 1.72 15.93
N ALA A 83 -6.50 0.61 16.61
CA ALA A 83 -6.85 0.61 18.03
C ALA A 83 -5.65 0.63 18.99
N VAL A 84 -4.44 0.29 18.54
CA VAL A 84 -3.23 0.30 19.39
C VAL A 84 -2.84 1.73 19.72
N ASP A 85 -2.72 2.58 18.70
CA ASP A 85 -2.35 3.99 18.86
C ASP A 85 -3.58 4.93 18.92
N GLY A 86 -4.77 4.42 18.58
CA GLY A 86 -6.03 5.17 18.60
C GLY A 86 -6.09 6.21 17.48
N LEU A 87 -5.56 5.88 16.30
CA LEU A 87 -5.43 6.80 15.18
C LEU A 87 -6.34 6.42 14.02
N TYR A 88 -6.76 7.45 13.30
CA TYR A 88 -7.55 7.34 12.08
C TYR A 88 -6.71 7.62 10.85
N TYR A 89 -6.96 6.86 9.80
CA TYR A 89 -6.23 6.99 8.54
C TYR A 89 -7.21 7.06 7.37
N MET A 90 -6.85 7.85 6.35
CA MET A 90 -7.73 8.16 5.22
C MET A 90 -6.99 8.04 3.89
N TRP A 91 -7.64 7.46 2.87
CA TRP A 91 -7.08 7.28 1.53
C TRP A 91 -8.01 7.76 0.44
N ARG A 92 -7.41 8.14 -0.70
CA ARG A 92 -8.06 8.31 -2.00
C ARG A 92 -7.27 7.50 -3.04
N ASP A 93 -7.96 6.64 -3.78
CA ASP A 93 -7.41 5.83 -4.86
C ASP A 93 -6.14 5.04 -4.48
N GLY A 94 -6.09 4.56 -3.23
CA GLY A 94 -4.95 3.82 -2.67
C GLY A 94 -3.85 4.70 -2.08
N SER A 95 -3.84 6.01 -2.33
CA SER A 95 -2.88 6.96 -1.76
C SER A 95 -3.26 7.37 -0.33
N LEU A 96 -2.31 7.28 0.61
CA LEU A 96 -2.51 7.65 2.01
C LEU A 96 -2.46 9.18 2.16
N LEU A 97 -3.55 9.76 2.67
CA LEU A 97 -3.67 11.21 2.83
C LEU A 97 -3.26 11.71 4.22
N THR A 98 -3.16 10.81 5.20
CA THR A 98 -2.89 11.14 6.61
C THR A 98 -1.73 10.28 7.13
N PRO A 99 -0.48 10.53 6.70
CA PRO A 99 0.67 9.67 7.03
C PRO A 99 0.93 9.55 8.53
N ASP A 100 0.71 10.63 9.28
CA ASP A 100 0.91 10.66 10.74
C ASP A 100 -0.30 10.15 11.53
N GLY A 101 -1.38 9.76 10.85
CA GLY A 101 -2.68 9.47 11.45
C GLY A 101 -3.37 10.74 12.00
N LEU A 102 -4.67 10.62 12.23
CA LEU A 102 -5.49 11.65 12.83
C LEU A 102 -6.02 11.19 14.18
N ALA A 103 -6.03 12.10 15.15
CA ALA A 103 -6.81 11.88 16.36
C ALA A 103 -8.31 11.77 16.02
N LYS A 104 -9.08 11.20 16.95
CA LYS A 104 -10.54 11.14 16.85
C LYS A 104 -11.16 12.50 16.50
N GLN A 105 -12.21 12.46 15.70
CA GLN A 105 -12.99 13.65 15.36
C GLN A 105 -13.87 14.08 16.55
N ALA A 106 -14.49 13.11 17.24
CA ALA A 106 -15.31 13.35 18.41
C ALA A 106 -15.57 12.06 19.22
N ASP A 107 -15.98 12.23 20.47
CA ASP A 107 -16.53 11.16 21.30
C ASP A 107 -17.94 10.75 20.84
N THR A 108 -18.30 9.48 21.07
CA THR A 108 -19.65 8.95 20.85
C THR A 108 -19.86 7.66 21.62
N GLY A 109 -21.09 7.40 22.09
CA GLY A 109 -21.46 6.11 22.68
C GLY A 109 -21.97 5.06 21.67
N ALA A 110 -21.98 5.39 20.38
CA ALA A 110 -22.59 4.58 19.33
C ALA A 110 -21.54 3.80 18.51
N SER A 111 -21.84 2.55 18.17
CA SER A 111 -21.04 1.70 17.27
C SER A 111 -21.59 1.72 15.84
N ARG A 112 -21.72 2.89 15.23
CA ARG A 112 -22.51 3.08 13.99
C ARG A 112 -21.62 3.15 12.73
N PHE A 113 -22.20 2.85 11.57
CA PHE A 113 -21.59 3.07 10.26
C PHE A 113 -22.56 3.78 9.32
N ILE A 114 -22.11 4.85 8.64
CA ILE A 114 -22.92 5.58 7.65
C ILE A 114 -22.09 5.82 6.38
N VAL A 115 -22.71 5.58 5.22
CA VAL A 115 -22.26 6.10 3.92
C VAL A 115 -23.36 6.99 3.37
N GLY A 116 -23.13 8.31 3.36
CA GLY A 116 -24.14 9.28 2.93
C GLY A 116 -24.12 10.61 3.65
N ASP A 117 -25.30 11.17 3.90
CA ASP A 117 -25.47 12.34 4.76
C ASP A 117 -25.57 11.90 6.23
N CYS A 118 -24.53 12.18 7.02
CA CYS A 118 -24.49 11.86 8.44
C CYS A 118 -25.10 12.94 9.33
N CYS A 119 -25.26 14.15 8.80
CA CYS A 119 -25.13 15.35 9.62
C CYS A 119 -26.08 16.48 9.20
N SER A 120 -26.78 16.35 8.07
CA SER A 120 -27.73 17.33 7.51
C SER A 120 -27.15 18.73 7.32
N SER A 121 -25.82 18.84 7.31
CA SER A 121 -25.07 20.09 7.29
C SER A 121 -24.41 20.39 5.95
N TYR A 122 -24.52 19.46 4.99
CA TYR A 122 -24.04 19.59 3.62
C TYR A 122 -25.08 19.06 2.64
N LEU A 123 -25.02 19.53 1.41
CA LEU A 123 -25.90 19.07 0.35
C LEU A 123 -25.39 17.70 -0.14
N MET A 124 -26.25 16.70 -0.14
CA MET A 124 -26.02 15.44 -0.85
C MET A 124 -27.06 15.32 -1.96
N THR A 125 -26.64 15.49 -3.20
CA THR A 125 -27.50 15.30 -4.38
C THR A 125 -27.30 13.88 -4.95
N THR A 126 -26.87 13.77 -6.21
CA THR A 126 -26.66 12.48 -6.88
C THR A 126 -25.26 11.96 -6.56
N VAL A 127 -25.23 10.73 -6.07
CA VAL A 127 -24.01 9.97 -5.76
C VAL A 127 -24.19 8.59 -6.38
N ASP A 128 -23.30 8.24 -7.30
CA ASP A 128 -23.23 6.87 -7.82
C ASP A 128 -22.32 6.05 -6.91
N LEU A 129 -22.82 4.91 -6.43
CA LEU A 129 -22.10 3.99 -5.56
C LEU A 129 -21.82 2.70 -6.34
N ALA A 130 -20.54 2.41 -6.58
CA ALA A 130 -20.13 1.15 -7.18
C ALA A 130 -20.11 0.02 -6.13
N TYR A 131 -19.51 0.27 -4.97
CA TYR A 131 -19.55 -0.65 -3.84
C TYR A 131 -19.36 0.07 -2.50
N ILE A 132 -19.78 -0.63 -1.44
CA ILE A 132 -19.45 -0.35 -0.04
C ILE A 132 -18.93 -1.66 0.54
N ARG A 133 -17.77 -1.61 1.18
CA ARG A 133 -17.22 -2.76 1.93
C ARG A 133 -16.65 -2.29 3.26
N TYR A 134 -16.66 -3.19 4.23
CA TYR A 134 -16.01 -2.94 5.51
C TYR A 134 -15.49 -4.23 6.11
N ASP A 135 -14.57 -4.07 7.05
CA ASP A 135 -14.07 -5.11 7.94
C ASP A 135 -13.96 -4.56 9.36
N THR A 136 -14.40 -5.37 10.31
CA THR A 136 -14.45 -5.02 11.74
C THR A 136 -13.35 -5.70 12.54
N THR A 137 -12.42 -6.37 11.87
CA THR A 137 -11.26 -7.03 12.50
C THR A 137 -10.01 -6.16 12.42
N GLY A 138 -10.05 -5.13 11.58
CA GLY A 138 -8.91 -4.32 11.23
C GLY A 138 -8.03 -5.00 10.18
N ALA A 139 -8.44 -6.10 9.55
CA ALA A 139 -7.69 -6.75 8.49
C ALA A 139 -7.49 -5.86 7.25
N PHE A 140 -8.41 -4.91 7.02
CA PHE A 140 -8.25 -3.84 6.04
C PHE A 140 -7.88 -2.49 6.67
N SER A 141 -7.91 -2.41 8.01
CA SER A 141 -7.28 -1.30 8.73
C SER A 141 -5.80 -1.52 8.53
N PRO A 142 -5.11 -0.62 7.85
CA PRO A 142 -3.68 -0.74 7.87
C PRO A 142 -3.32 -0.45 9.34
N GLY A 143 -2.88 -1.50 10.04
CA GLY A 143 -2.22 -1.38 11.33
C GLY A 143 -0.92 -0.64 11.09
N ALA A 144 -0.91 0.69 11.36
CA ALA A 144 -0.04 1.64 10.64
C ALA A 144 -0.22 1.46 9.12
N PRO A 145 0.27 2.31 8.19
CA PRO A 145 0.43 1.83 6.81
C PRO A 145 0.98 0.39 6.88
N ALA A 146 0.32 -0.58 6.23
CA ALA A 146 1.00 -1.84 5.93
C ALA A 146 2.33 -1.37 5.37
N PRO A 147 3.46 -1.63 6.07
CA PRO A 147 4.66 -0.81 5.95
C PRO A 147 4.88 -0.69 4.46
N GLY A 148 4.76 0.53 3.92
CA GLY A 148 4.83 0.75 2.49
C GLY A 148 6.10 0.05 2.07
N VAL A 149 5.93 -1.13 1.46
CA VAL A 149 6.90 -2.25 1.43
C VAL A 149 8.15 -1.93 2.23
N ASP A 150 8.08 -1.98 3.57
CA ASP A 150 9.12 -1.54 4.53
C ASP A 150 10.32 -0.92 3.81
N GLY A 151 10.17 0.36 3.41
CA GLY A 151 11.10 1.00 2.49
C GLY A 151 12.53 0.90 3.02
N LEU A 152 13.52 1.16 2.18
CA LEU A 152 14.92 0.85 2.47
C LEU A 152 15.44 1.35 3.85
N SER A 153 14.86 2.44 4.36
CA SER A 153 15.08 3.00 5.70
C SER A 153 14.83 2.03 6.86
N SER A 154 13.92 1.08 6.70
CA SER A 154 13.56 0.07 7.71
C SER A 154 14.52 -1.14 7.71
N VAL A 155 15.11 -1.45 6.55
CA VAL A 155 15.98 -2.61 6.33
C VAL A 155 17.46 -2.26 6.56
N VAL A 156 17.85 -1.02 6.25
CA VAL A 156 19.24 -0.56 6.39
C VAL A 156 19.30 0.53 7.46
N ALA A 157 19.67 0.12 8.67
CA ALA A 157 19.82 1.03 9.80
C ALA A 157 20.89 2.10 9.51
N GLY A 158 20.54 3.37 9.75
CA GLY A 158 21.47 4.50 9.64
C GLY A 158 21.54 5.17 8.27
N LEU A 159 20.65 4.84 7.33
CA LEU A 159 20.49 5.64 6.11
C LEU A 159 20.09 7.07 6.45
N SER A 160 20.78 8.02 5.82
CA SER A 160 20.45 9.44 5.95
C SER A 160 19.21 9.77 5.11
N THR A 161 18.49 10.83 5.50
CA THR A 161 17.38 11.38 4.69
C THR A 161 17.83 11.66 3.25
N GLN A 162 19.03 12.21 3.07
CA GLN A 162 19.60 12.48 1.75
C GLN A 162 19.81 11.19 0.93
N ALA A 163 20.21 10.08 1.56
CA ALA A 163 20.37 8.81 0.86
C ALA A 163 19.03 8.21 0.41
N LEU A 164 17.96 8.42 1.19
CA LEU A 164 16.61 8.00 0.85
C LEU A 164 16.02 8.86 -0.27
N GLU A 165 16.24 10.18 -0.24
CA GLU A 165 15.84 11.09 -1.32
C GLU A 165 16.61 10.85 -2.62
N SER A 166 17.84 10.33 -2.54
CA SER A 166 18.63 9.93 -3.72
C SER A 166 18.34 8.50 -4.21
N LEU A 167 17.51 7.74 -3.50
CA LEU A 167 17.22 6.36 -3.89
C LEU A 167 16.30 6.36 -5.11
N VAL A 168 16.86 5.91 -6.22
CA VAL A 168 16.16 5.84 -7.50
C VAL A 168 15.30 4.60 -7.59
N ALA A 169 15.85 3.45 -7.20
CA ALA A 169 15.18 2.15 -7.32
C ALA A 169 15.80 1.14 -6.36
N HIS A 170 14.97 0.22 -5.88
CA HIS A 170 15.40 -0.97 -5.14
C HIS A 170 14.57 -2.18 -5.52
N TYR A 171 15.20 -3.34 -5.47
CA TYR A 171 14.56 -4.63 -5.71
C TYR A 171 14.20 -5.27 -4.37
N ASP A 172 12.90 -5.51 -4.15
CA ASP A 172 12.37 -6.17 -2.95
C ASP A 172 11.71 -7.50 -3.31
N GLY A 173 12.18 -8.61 -2.74
CA GLY A 173 11.68 -9.94 -3.09
C GLY A 173 10.24 -10.18 -2.65
N ARG A 174 9.68 -9.30 -1.79
CA ARG A 174 8.28 -9.32 -1.34
C ARG A 174 7.30 -8.82 -2.40
N THR A 175 7.78 -8.06 -3.40
CA THR A 175 6.95 -7.47 -4.46
C THR A 175 7.64 -7.54 -5.82
N GLY A 176 6.89 -7.37 -6.92
CA GLY A 176 7.46 -7.32 -8.27
C GLY A 176 8.09 -8.62 -8.78
N VAL A 177 8.08 -9.72 -8.01
CA VAL A 177 8.59 -11.04 -8.44
C VAL A 177 7.51 -11.79 -9.21
N GLU A 178 7.78 -12.07 -10.48
CA GLU A 178 6.93 -12.92 -11.32
C GLU A 178 7.49 -14.34 -11.36
N THR A 179 6.61 -15.34 -11.25
CA THR A 179 7.01 -16.76 -11.27
C THR A 179 6.15 -17.59 -12.21
N ASP A 180 6.70 -18.71 -12.68
CA ASP A 180 5.97 -19.76 -13.40
C ASP A 180 5.51 -20.92 -12.50
N GLY A 181 5.46 -20.65 -11.18
CA GLY A 181 5.11 -21.60 -10.14
C GLY A 181 6.10 -21.54 -8.98
N ALA A 182 7.36 -21.91 -9.25
CA ALA A 182 8.45 -21.82 -8.29
C ALA A 182 9.69 -21.11 -8.87
N SER A 183 9.84 -21.08 -10.20
CA SER A 183 10.97 -20.44 -10.86
C SER A 183 10.66 -18.95 -11.07
N VAL A 184 11.67 -18.11 -10.88
CA VAL A 184 11.55 -16.68 -11.14
C VAL A 184 11.65 -16.42 -12.63
N VAL A 185 10.63 -15.76 -13.18
CA VAL A 185 10.53 -15.35 -14.59
C VAL A 185 11.09 -13.94 -14.75
N SER A 186 10.64 -13.01 -13.90
CA SER A 186 11.05 -11.62 -13.91
C SER A 186 11.01 -11.03 -12.50
N TRP A 187 11.69 -9.90 -12.31
CA TRP A 187 11.60 -9.10 -11.09
C TRP A 187 11.58 -7.62 -11.49
N THR A 188 10.57 -6.90 -11.01
CA THR A 188 10.43 -5.46 -11.23
C THR A 188 10.86 -4.71 -9.97
N PRO A 189 11.74 -3.70 -10.08
CA PRO A 189 12.12 -2.89 -8.93
C PRO A 189 11.00 -1.90 -8.58
N ILE A 190 11.13 -1.32 -7.40
CA ILE A 190 10.26 -0.26 -6.90
C ILE A 190 11.08 0.97 -6.49
N ASP A 191 10.47 2.14 -6.49
CA ASP A 191 11.11 3.38 -6.02
C ASP A 191 11.18 3.43 -4.46
N ALA A 192 11.63 4.55 -3.90
CA ALA A 192 11.69 4.75 -2.45
C ALA A 192 10.30 4.78 -1.77
N ASN A 193 9.22 5.01 -2.55
CA ASN A 193 7.84 5.12 -2.09
C ASN A 193 7.07 3.80 -2.25
N GLY A 194 7.62 2.83 -2.98
CA GLY A 194 7.02 1.52 -3.22
C GLY A 194 6.33 1.37 -4.58
N ASP A 195 6.47 2.36 -5.48
CA ASP A 195 5.88 2.32 -6.82
C ASP A 195 6.73 1.51 -7.79
N SER A 196 6.09 0.67 -8.62
CA SER A 196 6.75 -0.18 -9.61
C SER A 196 7.44 0.63 -10.69
N LEU A 197 8.68 0.24 -11.02
CA LEU A 197 9.50 0.85 -12.06
C LEU A 197 9.61 -0.10 -13.25
N ASP A 198 8.52 -0.23 -14.00
CA ASP A 198 8.36 -1.23 -15.08
C ASP A 198 9.39 -1.07 -16.22
N GLU A 199 9.99 0.12 -16.36
CA GLU A 199 11.05 0.37 -17.35
C GLU A 199 12.40 -0.28 -16.99
N MET A 200 12.57 -0.73 -15.74
CA MET A 200 13.81 -1.31 -15.23
C MET A 200 13.73 -2.81 -14.95
N ILE A 201 12.69 -3.50 -15.42
CA ILE A 201 12.50 -4.93 -15.16
C ILE A 201 13.73 -5.78 -15.55
N ILE A 202 14.10 -6.71 -14.67
CA ILE A 202 15.09 -7.74 -14.97
C ILE A 202 14.40 -9.08 -15.22
N VAL A 203 14.88 -9.79 -16.22
CA VAL A 203 14.29 -11.05 -16.68
C VAL A 203 15.29 -12.18 -16.43
N SER A 204 14.76 -13.33 -16.05
CA SER A 204 15.52 -14.55 -15.88
C SER A 204 16.08 -15.00 -17.23
N THR A 205 17.41 -14.98 -17.37
CA THR A 205 18.14 -15.29 -18.59
C THR A 205 19.08 -16.47 -18.38
N GLN A 206 19.06 -17.38 -19.36
CA GLN A 206 19.95 -18.53 -19.39
C GLN A 206 21.31 -18.16 -19.99
N ARG A 207 22.39 -18.60 -19.35
CA ARG A 207 23.72 -18.69 -19.97
C ARG A 207 24.22 -20.13 -19.84
N GLY A 208 24.80 -20.64 -20.92
CA GLY A 208 25.18 -22.05 -20.98
C GLY A 208 23.99 -22.99 -20.72
N GLY A 209 24.17 -23.97 -19.82
CA GLY A 209 23.18 -25.00 -19.50
C GLY A 209 22.21 -24.69 -18.35
N GLY A 210 22.14 -23.44 -17.88
CA GLY A 210 21.34 -23.08 -16.69
C GLY A 210 19.83 -23.30 -16.86
N ALA A 211 19.23 -24.08 -15.97
CA ALA A 211 17.79 -24.35 -15.96
C ALA A 211 16.99 -23.25 -15.24
N PRO A 212 15.67 -23.06 -15.52
CA PRO A 212 14.85 -22.04 -14.87
C PRO A 212 14.79 -22.16 -13.35
N GLU A 213 14.75 -23.38 -12.83
CA GLU A 213 14.66 -23.71 -11.40
C GLU A 213 15.91 -23.33 -10.59
N LEU A 214 16.98 -22.85 -11.24
CA LEU A 214 18.16 -22.35 -10.54
C LEU A 214 17.92 -20.98 -9.89
N ILE A 215 16.82 -20.29 -10.23
CA ILE A 215 16.34 -19.12 -9.49
C ILE A 215 14.92 -19.42 -9.03
N THR A 216 14.75 -19.69 -7.74
CA THR A 216 13.44 -19.99 -7.17
C THR A 216 12.95 -18.92 -6.21
N TYR A 217 11.63 -18.85 -6.07
CA TYR A 217 10.93 -18.01 -5.12
C TYR A 217 9.97 -18.86 -4.29
N ASP A 218 10.09 -18.77 -2.97
CA ASP A 218 9.29 -19.57 -2.04
C ASP A 218 8.01 -18.86 -1.56
N GLY A 219 7.74 -17.65 -2.06
CA GLY A 219 6.59 -16.84 -1.65
C GLY A 219 6.79 -16.03 -0.37
N SER A 220 7.94 -16.15 0.31
CA SER A 220 8.21 -15.46 1.59
C SER A 220 8.95 -14.13 1.45
N GLY A 221 9.18 -13.65 0.23
CA GLY A 221 10.07 -12.53 -0.05
C GLY A 221 11.52 -12.93 -0.32
N LYS A 222 11.82 -14.23 -0.33
CA LYS A 222 13.17 -14.77 -0.49
C LYS A 222 13.36 -15.45 -1.85
N LEU A 223 14.34 -14.95 -2.60
CA LEU A 223 14.84 -15.62 -3.79
C LEU A 223 16.03 -16.52 -3.41
N THR A 224 16.10 -17.71 -4.02
CA THR A 224 17.21 -18.65 -3.89
C THR A 224 17.87 -18.85 -5.24
N PHE A 225 19.19 -18.70 -5.28
CA PHE A 225 20.02 -18.98 -6.43
C PHE A 225 20.79 -20.27 -6.17
N ASP A 226 20.45 -21.32 -6.91
CA ASP A 226 21.07 -22.64 -6.77
C ASP A 226 21.86 -22.94 -8.04
N ASP A 227 23.16 -22.72 -8.01
CA ASP A 227 24.06 -23.07 -9.10
C ASP A 227 25.04 -24.13 -8.58
N THR A 228 24.77 -25.39 -8.93
CA THR A 228 25.40 -26.56 -8.30
C THR A 228 26.59 -27.11 -9.08
N ASP A 229 26.84 -26.64 -10.32
CA ASP A 229 27.86 -27.21 -11.20
C ASP A 229 28.89 -26.19 -11.66
N VAL A 230 30.15 -26.40 -11.27
CA VAL A 230 31.29 -25.58 -11.66
C VAL A 230 31.50 -25.65 -13.19
N GLY A 231 31.13 -24.58 -13.90
CA GLY A 231 31.30 -24.47 -15.36
C GLY A 231 30.01 -24.63 -16.17
N ALA A 232 28.86 -24.83 -15.53
CA ALA A 232 27.60 -24.42 -16.12
C ALA A 232 27.54 -22.89 -15.99
N ASP A 233 27.44 -22.14 -17.10
CA ASP A 233 27.44 -20.67 -17.03
C ASP A 233 26.17 -20.06 -16.37
N GLY A 234 25.37 -20.85 -15.66
CA GLY A 234 24.32 -20.43 -14.74
C GLY A 234 23.04 -19.84 -15.37
N ARG A 235 22.05 -19.57 -14.49
CA ARG A 235 20.88 -18.72 -14.76
C ARG A 235 21.07 -17.42 -13.98
N TYR A 236 20.76 -16.28 -14.59
CA TYR A 236 20.93 -14.96 -13.95
C TYR A 236 19.76 -14.04 -14.29
N LEU A 237 19.63 -12.94 -13.57
CA LEU A 237 18.68 -11.88 -13.92
C LEU A 237 19.39 -10.82 -14.76
N GLU A 238 18.81 -10.48 -15.91
CA GLU A 238 19.36 -9.51 -16.86
C GLU A 238 18.33 -8.44 -17.22
N GLY A 239 18.76 -7.19 -17.29
CA GLY A 239 17.92 -6.06 -17.68
C GLY A 239 18.71 -4.77 -17.70
N THR A 240 18.06 -3.68 -18.11
CA THR A 240 18.66 -2.35 -18.10
C THR A 240 18.26 -1.64 -16.81
N LEU A 241 19.24 -1.27 -16.01
CA LEU A 241 19.05 -0.42 -14.85
C LEU A 241 19.33 1.01 -15.31
N SER A 242 18.30 1.82 -15.51
CA SER A 242 18.46 3.24 -15.81
C SER A 242 17.17 4.01 -15.52
N ASN A 243 17.24 5.12 -14.79
CA ASN A 243 16.23 6.18 -14.90
C ASN A 243 16.86 7.48 -15.41
N ALA A 244 16.00 8.45 -15.68
CA ALA A 244 16.38 9.81 -16.06
C ALA A 244 17.21 10.55 -15.00
N GLU A 245 17.22 10.09 -13.75
CA GLU A 245 17.84 10.81 -12.62
C GLU A 245 19.23 10.27 -12.23
N SER A 246 19.56 9.02 -12.56
CA SER A 246 20.81 8.35 -12.16
C SER A 246 21.97 8.69 -13.09
N LYS A 247 23.10 9.15 -12.52
CA LYS A 247 24.36 9.37 -13.26
C LYS A 247 25.44 8.32 -12.95
N GLU A 248 25.31 7.62 -11.82
CA GLU A 248 26.17 6.52 -11.38
C GLU A 248 25.28 5.43 -10.74
N PHE A 249 25.78 4.18 -10.66
CA PHE A 249 25.05 3.04 -10.07
C PHE A 249 25.90 2.40 -8.99
N THR A 250 25.31 2.14 -7.83
CA THR A 250 25.95 1.34 -6.78
C THR A 250 25.08 0.15 -6.40
N VAL A 251 25.47 -1.03 -6.88
CA VAL A 251 24.71 -2.27 -6.71
C VAL A 251 25.03 -2.94 -5.37
N PHE A 252 24.07 -2.85 -4.45
CA PHE A 252 23.89 -3.68 -3.25
C PHE A 252 23.63 -5.15 -3.58
N TRP A 253 23.79 -6.09 -2.64
CA TRP A 253 23.04 -7.35 -2.57
C TRP A 253 23.11 -7.77 -1.00
N VAL A 254 22.05 -8.19 -0.21
CA VAL A 254 21.97 -9.18 0.97
C VAL A 254 21.16 -10.60 0.92
N GLY A 255 21.57 -11.75 0.36
CA GLY A 255 20.65 -12.84 -0.09
C GLY A 255 21.14 -14.26 0.08
N ASN A 256 20.22 -15.23 -0.01
CA ASN A 256 20.48 -16.61 0.39
C ASN A 256 21.05 -17.42 -0.77
N TYR A 257 22.35 -17.66 -0.71
CA TYR A 257 23.06 -18.58 -1.60
C TYR A 257 23.18 -19.96 -0.96
N SER A 258 23.24 -20.99 -1.80
CA SER A 258 23.79 -22.29 -1.41
C SER A 258 25.25 -22.12 -0.98
N ALA A 259 25.65 -22.76 0.14
CA ALA A 259 27.00 -22.63 0.69
C ALA A 259 28.09 -23.19 -0.25
N ASP A 260 27.70 -24.00 -1.23
CA ASP A 260 28.59 -24.63 -2.22
C ASP A 260 28.60 -23.88 -3.57
N ALA A 261 27.94 -22.72 -3.68
CA ALA A 261 27.87 -21.95 -4.90
C ALA A 261 29.27 -21.41 -5.31
N PRO A 262 29.75 -21.72 -6.53
CA PRO A 262 31.14 -21.47 -6.92
C PRO A 262 31.51 -19.99 -7.12
N PHE A 263 30.55 -19.05 -7.12
CA PHE A 263 30.79 -17.66 -7.56
C PHE A 263 30.22 -16.53 -6.69
N ALA A 264 29.72 -16.76 -5.46
CA ALA A 264 29.07 -15.69 -4.70
C ALA A 264 29.53 -15.57 -3.24
N THR A 265 30.34 -14.53 -2.96
CA THR A 265 30.58 -14.02 -1.62
C THR A 265 29.64 -12.82 -1.35
N SER A 266 28.40 -13.12 -0.92
CA SER A 266 27.34 -12.30 -0.28
C SER A 266 26.50 -11.27 -1.09
N GLY A 267 25.15 -11.47 -1.09
CA GLY A 267 24.07 -10.48 -1.31
C GLY A 267 22.60 -10.81 -1.94
N THR A 268 21.52 -9.95 -1.93
CA THR A 268 19.99 -9.85 -2.10
C THR A 268 19.58 -8.50 -2.74
N TYR A 269 19.85 -7.32 -2.18
CA TYR A 269 19.26 -6.05 -2.67
C TYR A 269 20.08 -5.31 -3.71
N VAL A 270 19.69 -5.28 -4.99
CA VAL A 270 20.24 -4.32 -5.97
C VAL A 270 19.70 -2.93 -5.68
N TYR A 271 20.59 -1.97 -5.44
CA TYR A 271 20.25 -0.56 -5.31
C TYR A 271 20.69 0.21 -6.56
N ASN A 272 19.89 1.19 -6.96
CA ASN A 272 20.35 2.29 -7.79
C ASN A 272 20.30 3.56 -6.93
N ILE A 273 21.47 4.07 -6.55
CA ILE A 273 21.62 5.32 -5.81
C ILE A 273 22.24 6.30 -6.80
N GLY A 274 21.49 7.36 -7.14
CA GLY A 274 21.90 8.39 -8.09
C GLY A 274 22.76 9.48 -7.48
#